data_AF-A0A7C3SIH3-F1
#
_entry.id   AF-A0A7C3SIH3-F1
#
_cell.length_a   1.000
_cell.length_b   1.000
_cell.length_c   1.000
_cell.angle_alpha   90.00
_cell.angle_beta   90.00
_cell.angle_gamma   90.00
#
_symmetry.space_group_name_H-M   'P 1'
#
loop_
_entity.id
_entity.type
_entity.pdbx_description
1 polymer ?
#
loop_
_entity_poly.entity_id
_entity_poly.type
_entity_poly.pdbx_seq_one_letter_code
_entity_poly.pdbx_strand_id
1 'polypeptide(L)' 'MGQGRGGGGIGRGGGRGGFGAGPGGFCICPACGYKVPHRQGVPCFEEKCPQCGATMTRER' A
#
# COMPACT_ATOMS: atom_id res chain seq x y z
N MET A 1 -48.39 10.35 17.27
CA MET A 1 -48.84 10.04 15.89
C MET A 1 -47.98 10.93 14.97
N GLY A 2 -47.12 10.51 14.05
CA GLY A 2 -46.80 9.19 13.51
C GLY A 2 -46.60 9.31 11.99
N GLN A 3 -45.47 9.83 11.52
CA GLN A 3 -44.96 9.59 10.15
C GLN A 3 -43.41 9.58 10.24
N GLY A 4 -42.68 8.48 10.08
CA GLY A 4 -42.97 7.28 9.32
C GLY A 4 -42.47 7.43 7.87
N ARG A 5 -41.16 7.64 7.69
CA ARG A 5 -40.48 7.50 6.38
C ARG A 5 -39.18 6.74 6.58
N GLY A 6 -39.30 5.41 6.56
CA GLY A 6 -38.18 4.55 6.21
C GLY A 6 -37.77 4.80 4.77
N GLY A 7 -36.47 4.75 4.51
CA GLY A 7 -35.94 4.92 3.17
C GLY A 7 -34.44 4.70 3.14
N GLY A 8 -34.04 3.48 2.79
CA GLY A 8 -32.73 3.23 2.19
C GLY A 8 -31.61 2.90 3.16
N GLY A 9 -31.56 1.64 3.58
CA GLY A 9 -30.27 1.02 3.85
C GLY A 9 -29.41 1.09 2.59
N ILE A 10 -28.35 1.87 2.64
CA ILE A 10 -27.19 1.69 1.77
C ILE A 10 -26.07 1.31 2.72
N GLY A 11 -25.87 0.01 2.81
CA GLY A 11 -24.73 -0.56 3.50
C GLY A 11 -23.46 0.11 3.00
N ARG A 12 -22.75 0.78 3.90
CA ARG A 12 -21.30 0.86 3.81
C ARG A 12 -20.75 -0.33 4.56
N GLY A 13 -21.08 -1.50 4.01
CA GLY A 13 -20.38 -2.72 4.36
C GLY A 13 -18.90 -2.51 4.06
N GLY A 14 -18.08 -2.98 5.00
CA GLY A 14 -16.85 -3.69 4.67
C GLY A 14 -15.78 -2.93 3.92
N GLY A 15 -14.72 -2.61 4.66
CA GLY A 15 -13.38 -2.73 4.12
C GLY A 15 -12.75 -1.41 3.71
N ARG A 16 -11.87 -0.92 4.56
CA ARG A 16 -10.45 -1.30 4.48
C ARG A 16 -9.69 -0.40 5.45
N GLY A 17 -9.29 -0.97 6.58
CA GLY A 17 -8.14 -0.44 7.27
C GLY A 17 -6.97 -0.35 6.28
N GLY A 18 -6.25 0.77 6.33
CA GLY A 18 -4.88 0.87 5.85
C GLY A 18 -4.68 0.79 4.34
N PHE A 19 -4.99 1.84 3.59
CA PHE A 19 -4.33 2.10 2.31
C PHE A 19 -3.99 3.58 2.15
N GLY A 20 -3.56 4.21 3.24
CA GLY A 20 -2.67 5.36 3.14
C GLY A 20 -1.26 4.78 3.05
N ALA A 21 -0.76 4.56 1.83
CA ALA A 21 0.68 4.43 1.59
C ALA A 21 1.31 5.77 1.99
N GLY A 22 1.54 5.93 3.30
CA GLY A 22 2.17 7.10 3.87
C GLY A 22 3.55 7.31 3.23
N PRO A 23 4.19 8.46 3.48
CA PRO A 23 5.54 8.78 2.98
C PRO A 23 6.66 7.86 3.52
N GLY A 24 6.35 6.65 3.98
CA GLY A 24 7.25 5.52 4.18
C GLY A 24 6.68 4.30 3.46
N GLY A 25 7.28 3.95 2.32
CA GLY A 25 7.02 2.69 1.62
C GLY A 25 8.14 1.69 1.87
N PHE A 26 7.97 0.47 1.37
CA PHE A 26 9.07 -0.48 1.24
C PHE A 26 9.51 -0.51 -0.22
N CYS A 27 10.81 -0.68 -0.45
CA CYS A 27 11.29 -1.09 -1.75
C CYS A 27 11.21 -2.61 -1.81
N ILE A 28 10.48 -3.14 -2.78
CA ILE A 28 10.39 -4.58 -3.06
C ILE A 28 11.19 -4.92 -4.31
N CYS A 29 11.90 -6.04 -4.29
CA CYS A 29 12.50 -6.61 -5.47
C CYS A 29 11.42 -7.34 -6.30
N PRO A 30 11.15 -6.94 -7.55
CA PRO A 30 10.15 -7.62 -8.38
C PRO A 30 10.60 -9.02 -8.83
N ALA A 31 11.91 -9.31 -8.78
CA ALA A 31 12.45 -10.60 -9.22
C ALA A 31 12.35 -11.69 -8.15
N CYS A 32 12.49 -11.35 -6.86
CA CYS A 32 12.50 -12.33 -5.77
C CYS A 32 11.55 -12.00 -4.60
N GLY A 33 10.92 -10.83 -4.58
CA GLY A 33 10.02 -10.41 -3.51
C GLY A 33 10.70 -9.85 -2.25
N TYR A 34 12.03 -9.67 -2.26
CA TYR A 34 12.76 -9.13 -1.11
C TYR A 34 12.35 -7.68 -0.80
N LYS A 35 12.02 -7.38 0.45
CA LYS A 35 11.52 -6.07 0.90
C LYS A 35 12.55 -5.38 1.79
N VAL A 36 12.81 -4.11 1.53
CA VAL A 36 13.63 -3.24 2.39
C VAL A 36 12.87 -1.95 2.70
N PRO A 37 13.09 -1.33 3.87
CA PRO A 37 12.52 -0.02 4.16
C PRO A 37 13.07 1.02 3.16
N HIS A 38 12.17 1.78 2.52
CA HIS A 38 12.58 2.83 1.61
C HIS A 38 13.30 3.94 2.39
N ARG A 39 14.49 4.33 1.92
CA ARG A 39 15.27 5.42 2.51
C ARG A 39 14.85 6.74 1.86
N GLN A 40 14.48 7.73 2.68
CA GLN A 40 14.16 9.06 2.17
C GLN A 40 15.39 9.68 1.48
N GLY A 41 15.19 10.26 0.30
CA GLY A 41 16.27 10.81 -0.52
C GLY A 41 16.98 9.79 -1.42
N VAL A 42 16.72 8.49 -1.27
CA VAL A 42 17.26 7.43 -2.15
C VAL A 42 16.11 6.71 -2.84
N PRO A 43 15.91 6.86 -4.17
CA PRO A 43 14.86 6.15 -4.87
C PRO A 43 15.08 4.63 -4.83
N CYS A 44 13.99 3.85 -4.71
CA CYS A 44 14.07 2.38 -4.67
C CYS A 44 14.84 1.78 -5.86
N PHE A 45 14.72 2.38 -7.05
CA PHE A 45 15.37 1.88 -8.25
C PHE A 45 16.88 2.13 -8.31
N GLU A 46 17.42 2.93 -7.38
CA GLU A 46 18.87 3.11 -7.26
C GLU A 46 19.50 2.02 -6.36
N GLU A 47 18.69 1.37 -5.53
CA GLU A 47 19.11 0.24 -4.71
C GLU A 47 19.02 -1.07 -5.52
N LYS A 48 20.07 -1.90 -5.42
CA LYS A 48 20.08 -3.25 -5.96
C LYS A 48 19.71 -4.26 -4.89
N CYS A 49 18.92 -5.27 -5.26
CA CYS A 49 18.53 -6.34 -4.37
C CYS A 49 19.75 -7.19 -3.96
N PRO A 50 20.04 -7.37 -2.66
CA PRO A 50 21.18 -8.18 -2.21
C PRO A 50 20.98 -9.69 -2.44
N GLN A 51 19.75 -10.13 -2.74
CA GLN A 51 19.44 -11.55 -2.99
C GLN A 51 19.67 -11.96 -4.44
N CYS A 52 19.41 -11.08 -5.41
CA CYS A 52 19.42 -11.43 -6.84
C CYS A 52 20.09 -10.39 -7.76
N GLY A 53 20.45 -9.21 -7.25
CA GLY A 53 21.06 -8.13 -8.02
C GLY A 53 20.10 -7.29 -8.86
N ALA A 54 18.79 -7.61 -8.88
CA ALA A 54 17.79 -6.85 -9.62
C ALA A 54 17.52 -5.47 -8.98
N THR A 55 17.11 -4.51 -9.79
CA THR A 55 16.71 -3.18 -9.35
C THR A 55 15.45 -3.25 -8.50
N MET A 56 15.45 -2.59 -7.33
CA MET A 56 14.29 -2.58 -6.46
C MET A 56 13.22 -1.60 -6.95
N THR A 57 11.96 -1.82 -6.59
CA THR A 57 10.83 -0.96 -6.95
C THR A 57 10.02 -0.59 -5.72
N ARG A 58 9.27 0.51 -5.75
CA ARG A 58 8.43 0.89 -4.61
C ARG A 58 7.23 -0.07 -4.52
N GLU A 59 7.02 -0.66 -3.35
CA GLU A 59 5.80 -1.39 -3.01
C GLU A 59 4.66 -0.38 -2.92
N ARG A 60 3.77 -0.41 -3.91
CA ARG A 60 2.61 0.48 -4.05
C ARG A 60 1.40 -0.01 -3.26
#